data_AF-A0A2N0HJV9-F1
#
_entry.id   AF-A0A2N0HJV9-F1
#
_cell.length_a   1.000
_cell.length_b   1.000
_cell.length_c   1.000
_cell.angle_alpha   90.00
_cell.angle_beta   90.00
_cell.angle_gamma   90.00
#
_symmetry.space_group_name_H-M   'P 1'
#
loop_
_entity.id
_entity.type
_entity.pdbx_description
1 polymer ?
#
loop_
_entity_poly.entity_id
_entity_poly.type
_entity_poly.pdbx_seq_one_letter_code
_entity_poly.pdbx_strand_id
1 'polypeptide(L)'
;MSNPFLKSIQLMASRFGVAMRQHVPVSAQEPFFAAIRPVSTEHALVRIGGEEDGGYLVPDDLDGIVACFSPGVSETVTFEEDMLARGMKTFQADASIADTPLSHPGNSFQRKHLGIVSDADTITLDDWVNQSVGDQKGDLLLQMDIEGHEWLTLAQVSEETLTRFRIIVLELHGLDRVFDPFGSTVLIPVLKRLRKHFDIVHLHANNVVPVMTGRRHAVTPLVEATLLRKDRIHSRNPNTRFPHPLDRDNLAHRPSVVVPPSMYSPAVPAAHTHSSQN
;
A
#
# COMPACT_ATOMS: atom_id res chain seq x y z
N MET A 1 15.44 -30.80 -3.52
CA MET A 1 15.45 -31.28 -4.92
C MET A 1 14.06 -31.03 -5.48
N SER A 2 13.94 -30.43 -6.67
CA SER A 2 12.64 -30.16 -7.28
C SER A 2 11.96 -31.46 -7.68
N ASN A 3 10.66 -31.57 -7.39
CA ASN A 3 9.87 -32.75 -7.77
C ASN A 3 9.87 -32.87 -9.31
N PRO A 4 10.33 -33.98 -9.90
CA PRO A 4 10.45 -34.14 -11.34
C PRO A 4 9.09 -33.98 -12.06
N PHE A 5 7.98 -34.34 -11.41
CA PHE A 5 6.64 -34.11 -11.92
C PHE A 5 6.31 -32.61 -12.05
N LEU A 6 6.59 -31.82 -11.01
CA LEU A 6 6.38 -30.36 -11.04
C LEU A 6 7.24 -29.68 -12.09
N LYS A 7 8.48 -30.17 -12.29
CA LYS A 7 9.38 -29.67 -13.34
C LYS A 7 8.80 -29.93 -14.74
N SER A 8 8.22 -31.10 -14.97
CA SER A 8 7.55 -31.42 -16.24
C SER A 8 6.33 -30.53 -16.50
N ILE A 9 5.50 -30.28 -15.48
CA ILE A 9 4.36 -29.34 -15.61
C ILE A 9 4.87 -27.93 -15.94
N GLN A 10 5.89 -27.46 -15.22
CA GLN A 10 6.45 -26.14 -15.45
C GLN A 10 6.98 -25.98 -16.89
N LEU A 11 7.72 -26.98 -17.40
CA LEU A 11 8.23 -26.98 -18.77
C LEU A 11 7.10 -26.99 -19.81
N MET A 12 6.02 -27.74 -19.55
CA MET A 12 4.84 -27.76 -20.43
C MET A 12 4.15 -26.40 -20.44
N ALA A 13 3.88 -25.82 -19.27
CA ALA A 13 3.29 -24.49 -19.14
C ALA A 13 4.11 -23.40 -19.86
N SER A 14 5.44 -23.46 -19.74
CA SER A 14 6.34 -22.50 -20.39
C SER A 14 6.26 -22.53 -21.93
N ARG A 15 5.95 -23.68 -22.54
CA ARG A 15 5.72 -23.78 -23.99
C ARG A 15 4.49 -23.00 -24.45
N PHE A 16 3.56 -22.71 -23.54
CA PHE A 16 2.37 -21.90 -23.78
C PHE A 16 2.51 -20.48 -23.23
N GLY A 17 3.72 -20.02 -22.89
CA GLY A 17 3.96 -18.69 -22.32
C GLY A 17 3.52 -18.55 -20.85
N VAL A 18 3.18 -19.66 -20.18
CA VAL A 18 2.75 -19.64 -18.77
C VAL A 18 3.92 -19.97 -17.86
N ALA A 19 4.16 -19.11 -16.87
CA ALA A 19 5.17 -19.32 -15.85
C ALA A 19 4.53 -19.82 -14.54
N MET A 20 4.92 -21.01 -14.10
CA MET A 20 4.60 -21.50 -12.75
C MET A 20 5.80 -21.28 -11.84
N ARG A 21 5.55 -20.74 -10.64
CA ARG A 21 6.59 -20.52 -9.63
C ARG A 21 6.27 -21.33 -8.39
N GLN A 22 7.29 -22.00 -7.86
CA GLN A 22 7.16 -22.67 -6.57
C GLN A 22 7.17 -21.63 -5.46
N HIS A 23 6.30 -21.80 -4.46
CA HIS A 23 6.32 -20.91 -3.32
C HIS A 23 7.63 -21.04 -2.53
N VAL A 24 8.15 -19.93 -2.04
CA VAL A 24 9.25 -19.93 -1.06
C VAL A 24 8.81 -20.61 0.24
N PRO A 25 9.75 -21.11 1.07
CA PRO A 25 9.42 -21.67 2.38
C PRO A 25 8.59 -20.70 3.22
N VAL A 26 7.68 -21.22 4.03
CA VAL A 26 6.81 -20.42 4.91
C VAL A 26 7.62 -19.45 5.78
N SER A 27 8.78 -19.88 6.30
CA SER A 27 9.66 -19.04 7.11
C SER A 27 10.18 -17.79 6.38
N ALA A 28 10.30 -17.82 5.06
CA ALA A 28 10.70 -16.67 4.25
C ALA A 28 9.56 -15.64 4.08
N GLN A 29 8.30 -16.05 4.34
CA GLN A 29 7.11 -15.22 4.20
C GLN A 29 6.75 -14.51 5.52
N GLU A 30 7.08 -15.11 6.67
CA GLU A 30 6.76 -14.57 8.00
C GLU A 30 7.17 -13.10 8.22
N PRO A 31 8.34 -12.61 7.76
CA PRO A 31 8.70 -11.21 7.94
C PRO A 31 7.75 -10.23 7.24
N PHE A 32 7.12 -10.63 6.13
CA PHE A 32 6.10 -9.82 5.46
C PHE A 32 4.84 -9.72 6.32
N PHE A 33 4.30 -10.86 6.75
CA PHE A 33 3.10 -10.91 7.58
C PHE A 33 3.31 -10.26 8.95
N ALA A 34 4.54 -10.20 9.46
CA ALA A 34 4.87 -9.42 10.64
C ALA A 34 4.88 -7.91 10.37
N ALA A 35 5.41 -7.48 9.23
CA ALA A 35 5.59 -6.06 8.90
C ALA A 35 4.29 -5.36 8.43
N ILE A 36 3.37 -6.11 7.80
CA ILE A 36 2.10 -5.56 7.27
C ILE A 36 1.03 -5.37 8.36
N ARG A 37 1.23 -5.92 9.57
CA ARG A 37 0.22 -5.88 10.63
C ARG A 37 -0.15 -4.44 11.04
N PRO A 38 -1.45 -4.13 11.05
CA PRO A 38 -1.94 -2.83 11.47
C PRO A 38 -2.03 -2.72 13.00
N VAL A 39 -1.97 -1.49 13.48
CA VAL A 39 -2.24 -1.12 14.87
C VAL A 39 -3.39 -0.14 14.92
N SER A 40 -4.21 -0.20 15.97
CA SER A 40 -5.13 0.87 16.31
C SER A 40 -4.40 1.91 17.16
N THR A 41 -4.69 3.19 16.94
CA THR A 41 -4.12 4.33 17.66
C THR A 41 -5.21 5.11 18.39
N GLU A 42 -4.84 6.23 19.01
CA GLU A 42 -5.78 7.18 19.60
C GLU A 42 -6.59 7.97 18.56
N HIS A 43 -6.15 7.96 17.29
CA HIS A 43 -6.80 8.68 16.21
C HIS A 43 -7.95 7.86 15.65
N ALA A 44 -9.16 8.44 15.63
CA ALA A 44 -10.28 7.84 14.92
C ALA A 44 -9.97 7.81 13.41
N LEU A 45 -10.48 6.80 12.71
CA LEU A 45 -10.41 6.76 11.25
C LEU A 45 -11.63 7.48 10.65
N VAL A 46 -11.39 8.34 9.66
CA VAL A 46 -12.40 9.03 8.87
C VAL A 46 -12.28 8.60 7.40
N ARG A 47 -13.41 8.50 6.71
CA ARG A 47 -13.42 8.25 5.26
C ARG A 47 -13.21 9.56 4.52
N ILE A 48 -12.32 9.56 3.54
CA ILE A 48 -11.99 10.69 2.67
C ILE A 48 -12.04 10.20 1.23
N GLY A 49 -12.60 11.01 0.33
CA GLY A 49 -12.81 10.66 -1.07
C GLY A 49 -14.13 9.93 -1.31
N GLY A 50 -14.16 9.04 -2.30
CA GLY A 50 -15.39 8.45 -2.82
C GLY A 50 -16.10 7.49 -1.86
N GLU A 51 -17.34 7.12 -2.17
CA GLU A 51 -18.09 6.05 -1.46
C GLU A 51 -17.78 4.63 -1.98
N GLU A 52 -16.93 4.53 -3.01
CA GLU A 52 -16.43 3.29 -3.61
C GLU A 52 -14.91 3.43 -3.80
N ASP A 53 -14.39 3.07 -4.97
CA ASP A 53 -13.02 3.29 -5.40
C ASP A 53 -12.58 4.77 -5.27
N GLY A 54 -11.32 4.99 -4.92
CA GLY A 54 -10.78 6.34 -4.64
C GLY A 54 -11.25 6.95 -3.31
N GLY A 55 -11.75 6.13 -2.38
CA GLY A 55 -12.11 6.55 -1.03
C GLY A 55 -11.42 5.71 0.05
N TYR A 56 -10.68 6.37 0.94
CA TYR A 56 -9.78 5.72 1.89
C TYR A 56 -10.09 6.08 3.33
N LEU A 57 -9.80 5.18 4.26
CA LEU A 57 -9.83 5.50 5.68
C LEU A 57 -8.48 6.06 6.12
N VAL A 58 -8.50 7.29 6.63
CA VAL A 58 -7.33 8.01 7.14
C VAL A 58 -7.51 8.34 8.62
N PRO A 59 -6.43 8.38 9.42
CA PRO A 59 -6.52 8.87 10.79
C PRO A 59 -6.92 10.35 10.78
N ASP A 60 -7.78 10.74 11.72
CA ASP A 60 -8.21 12.12 11.95
C ASP A 60 -7.09 12.95 12.63
N ASP A 61 -5.95 13.03 11.95
CA ASP A 61 -4.73 13.77 12.32
C ASP A 61 -4.27 14.65 11.14
N LEU A 62 -5.24 15.24 10.43
CA LEU A 62 -5.07 15.99 9.19
C LEU A 62 -4.65 17.45 9.42
N ASP A 63 -4.90 18.00 10.60
CA ASP A 63 -4.64 19.41 10.91
C ASP A 63 -3.15 19.75 10.82
N GLY A 64 -2.82 20.78 10.03
CA GLY A 64 -1.45 21.23 9.81
C GLY A 64 -0.69 20.48 8.73
N ILE A 65 -1.34 19.56 8.00
CA ILE A 65 -0.84 19.08 6.71
C ILE A 65 -1.06 20.18 5.67
N VAL A 66 -0.01 20.52 4.92
CA VAL A 66 -0.01 21.69 4.02
C VAL A 66 -0.23 21.32 2.55
N ALA A 67 0.08 20.08 2.17
CA ALA A 67 -0.11 19.61 0.82
C ALA A 67 -0.30 18.09 0.75
N CYS A 68 -1.05 17.66 -0.26
CA CYS A 68 -1.25 16.27 -0.65
C CYS A 68 -0.57 16.01 -2.00
N PHE A 69 0.24 14.96 -2.07
CA PHE A 69 0.80 14.42 -3.30
C PHE A 69 -0.02 13.16 -3.67
N SER A 70 -0.55 13.12 -4.88
CA SER A 70 -1.47 12.09 -5.37
C SER A 70 -1.11 11.68 -6.83
N PRO A 71 -0.06 10.88 -7.03
CA PRO A 71 0.27 10.33 -8.34
C PRO A 71 -0.65 9.15 -8.70
N GLY A 72 -0.89 9.01 -10.01
CA GLY A 72 -1.86 8.05 -10.58
C GLY A 72 -3.27 8.60 -10.50
N VAL A 73 -3.72 9.18 -11.61
CA VAL A 73 -4.92 10.01 -11.62
C VAL A 73 -6.06 9.25 -12.30
N SER A 74 -7.11 8.98 -11.52
CA SER A 74 -8.36 8.42 -12.02
C SER A 74 -9.28 9.50 -12.61
N GLU A 75 -10.40 9.08 -13.20
CA GLU A 75 -11.49 9.98 -13.59
C GLU A 75 -12.16 10.63 -12.38
N THR A 76 -12.09 9.98 -11.21
CA THR A 76 -12.57 10.48 -9.92
C THR A 76 -11.44 11.11 -9.13
N VAL A 77 -11.66 12.34 -8.64
CA VAL A 77 -10.67 13.15 -7.90
C VAL A 77 -11.20 13.64 -6.54
N THR A 78 -12.20 12.95 -5.99
CA THR A 78 -12.89 13.33 -4.76
C THR A 78 -11.96 13.36 -3.54
N PHE A 79 -10.92 12.52 -3.53
CA PHE A 79 -9.94 12.52 -2.44
C PHE A 79 -9.17 13.84 -2.42
N GLU A 80 -8.71 14.30 -3.58
CA GLU A 80 -8.01 15.58 -3.73
C GLU A 80 -8.93 16.77 -3.46
N GLU A 81 -10.19 16.70 -3.91
CA GLU A 81 -11.22 17.72 -3.58
C GLU A 81 -11.39 17.88 -2.06
N ASP A 82 -11.45 16.76 -1.32
CA ASP A 82 -11.51 16.79 0.15
C ASP A 82 -10.25 17.41 0.77
N MET A 83 -9.06 17.18 0.19
CA MET A 83 -7.82 17.81 0.66
C MET A 83 -7.82 19.33 0.42
N LEU A 84 -8.27 19.75 -0.77
CA LEU A 84 -8.42 21.16 -1.13
C LEU A 84 -9.42 21.87 -0.21
N ALA A 85 -10.56 21.23 0.08
CA ALA A 85 -11.58 21.76 1.00
C ALA A 85 -11.04 21.96 2.43
N ARG A 86 -10.01 21.19 2.81
CA ARG A 86 -9.28 21.32 4.09
C ARG A 86 -8.13 22.34 4.04
N GLY A 87 -7.98 23.05 2.92
CA GLY A 87 -6.96 24.09 2.75
C GLY A 87 -5.58 23.58 2.36
N MET A 88 -5.44 22.30 1.99
CA MET A 88 -4.19 21.77 1.46
C MET A 88 -4.03 22.19 -0.01
N LYS A 89 -2.79 22.27 -0.49
CA LYS A 89 -2.51 22.19 -1.93
C LYS A 89 -2.52 20.74 -2.39
N THR A 90 -2.87 20.49 -3.64
CA THR A 90 -2.78 19.14 -4.22
C THR A 90 -1.80 19.13 -5.39
N PHE A 91 -1.02 18.07 -5.48
CA PHE A 91 -0.07 17.83 -6.56
C PHE A 91 -0.36 16.46 -7.15
N GLN A 92 -0.72 16.44 -8.43
CA GLN A 92 -1.02 15.22 -9.16
C GLN A 92 0.04 14.95 -10.24
N ALA A 93 0.40 13.69 -10.43
CA ALA A 93 1.35 13.28 -11.47
C ALA A 93 0.92 11.99 -12.16
N ASP A 94 0.70 12.07 -13.47
CA ASP A 94 0.39 10.91 -14.30
C ASP A 94 0.71 11.20 -15.78
N ALA A 95 1.55 10.38 -16.43
CA ALA A 95 1.86 10.58 -17.85
C ALA A 95 0.85 9.89 -18.80
N SER A 96 -0.03 9.04 -18.28
CA SER A 96 -1.02 8.29 -19.05
C SER A 96 -2.17 9.15 -19.55
N ILE A 97 -2.47 10.23 -18.83
CA ILE A 97 -3.51 11.21 -19.19
C ILE A 97 -2.90 12.50 -19.75
N ALA A 98 -3.71 13.26 -20.48
CA ALA A 98 -3.29 14.54 -21.04
C ALA A 98 -3.33 15.66 -19.99
N ASP A 99 -4.37 15.66 -19.15
CA ASP A 99 -4.58 16.62 -18.07
C ASP A 99 -5.47 15.99 -16.99
N THR A 100 -5.41 16.52 -15.77
CA THR A 100 -6.25 16.08 -14.65
C THR A 100 -7.71 16.54 -14.82
N PRO A 101 -8.71 15.74 -14.39
CA PRO A 101 -10.09 16.22 -14.32
C PRO A 101 -10.30 17.24 -13.18
N LEU A 102 -9.34 17.41 -12.27
CA LEU A 102 -9.42 18.32 -11.13
C LEU A 102 -9.08 19.77 -11.50
N SER A 103 -10.10 20.54 -11.83
CA SER A 103 -9.97 21.99 -12.10
C SER A 103 -10.09 22.82 -10.82
N HIS A 104 -8.97 23.07 -10.16
CA HIS A 104 -8.92 23.93 -8.97
C HIS A 104 -7.59 24.70 -8.88
N PRO A 105 -7.57 25.99 -8.47
CA PRO A 105 -6.34 26.79 -8.41
C PRO A 105 -5.32 26.30 -7.36
N GLY A 106 -5.77 25.54 -6.37
CA GLY A 106 -4.92 24.88 -5.39
C GLY A 106 -4.31 23.55 -5.86
N ASN A 107 -4.71 23.07 -7.05
CA ASN A 107 -4.18 21.86 -7.66
C ASN A 107 -3.07 22.18 -8.66
N SER A 108 -2.10 21.28 -8.78
CA SER A 108 -1.05 21.34 -9.81
C SER A 108 -0.85 19.95 -10.39
N PHE A 109 -0.94 19.85 -11.71
CA PHE A 109 -0.77 18.59 -12.44
C PHE A 109 0.53 18.59 -13.23
N GLN A 110 1.25 17.47 -13.19
CA GLN A 110 2.42 17.23 -14.01
C GLN A 110 2.25 15.92 -14.78
N ARG A 111 2.43 15.99 -16.10
CA ARG A 111 2.34 14.82 -16.97
C ARG A 111 3.62 13.98 -16.94
N LYS A 112 3.86 13.31 -15.81
CA LYS A 112 5.01 12.43 -15.56
C LYS A 112 4.60 11.25 -14.69
N HIS A 113 5.25 10.09 -14.88
CA HIS A 113 5.14 8.99 -13.93
C HIS A 113 6.16 9.11 -12.81
N LEU A 114 5.87 8.54 -11.64
CA LEU A 114 6.91 8.33 -10.65
C LEU A 114 7.89 7.24 -11.09
N GLY A 115 9.18 7.54 -10.91
CA GLY A 115 10.26 6.67 -11.32
C GLY A 115 11.42 6.66 -10.32
N ILE A 116 12.39 5.78 -10.57
CA ILE A 116 13.62 5.69 -9.75
C ILE A 116 14.69 6.72 -10.16
N VAL A 117 14.51 7.37 -11.30
CA VAL A 117 15.36 8.42 -11.84
C VAL A 117 14.43 9.49 -12.43
N SER A 118 14.86 10.75 -12.43
CA SER A 118 14.14 11.82 -13.11
C SER A 118 14.71 12.00 -14.51
N ASP A 119 13.85 11.94 -15.53
CA ASP A 119 14.20 12.14 -16.93
C ASP A 119 13.09 12.90 -17.68
N ALA A 120 12.89 12.65 -18.98
CA ALA A 120 11.85 13.31 -19.76
C ALA A 120 10.44 12.86 -19.34
N ASP A 121 10.26 11.57 -19.04
CA ASP A 121 8.94 10.94 -18.84
C ASP A 121 8.65 10.65 -17.37
N THR A 122 9.69 10.58 -16.54
CA THR A 122 9.60 10.23 -15.13
C THR A 122 10.15 11.31 -14.20
N ILE A 123 9.71 11.27 -12.94
CA ILE A 123 10.22 12.10 -11.84
C ILE A 123 10.35 11.26 -10.57
N THR A 124 11.42 11.44 -9.81
CA THR A 124 11.53 10.82 -8.48
C THR A 124 10.60 11.52 -7.49
N LEU A 125 10.18 10.81 -6.43
CA LEU A 125 9.37 11.44 -5.39
C LEU A 125 10.14 12.57 -4.68
N ASP A 126 11.46 12.43 -4.53
CA ASP A 126 12.33 13.47 -3.98
C ASP A 126 12.29 14.75 -4.83
N ASP A 127 12.56 14.63 -6.14
CA ASP A 127 12.58 15.77 -7.04
C ASP A 127 11.20 16.42 -7.15
N TRP A 128 10.13 15.62 -7.16
CA TRP A 128 8.78 16.12 -7.27
C TRP A 128 8.36 16.93 -6.04
N VAL A 129 8.64 16.43 -4.83
CA VAL A 129 8.37 17.16 -3.58
C VAL A 129 9.20 18.44 -3.52
N ASN A 130 10.49 18.36 -3.85
CA ASN A 130 11.39 19.52 -3.83
C ASN A 130 10.97 20.60 -4.84
N GLN A 131 10.55 20.23 -6.04
CA GLN A 131 10.06 21.18 -7.05
C GLN A 131 8.71 21.82 -6.67
N SER A 132 7.84 21.06 -6.00
CA SER A 132 6.47 21.47 -5.69
C SER A 132 6.37 22.36 -4.46
N VAL A 133 7.10 22.01 -3.39
CA VAL A 133 7.01 22.70 -2.10
C VAL A 133 8.35 23.12 -1.52
N GLY A 134 9.49 22.68 -2.08
CA GLY A 134 10.83 23.02 -1.61
C GLY A 134 10.96 22.92 -0.08
N ASP A 135 11.53 23.95 0.53
CA ASP A 135 11.74 24.05 1.99
C ASP A 135 10.47 24.49 2.77
N GLN A 136 9.30 24.54 2.13
CA GLN A 136 8.05 24.91 2.81
C GLN A 136 7.85 24.02 4.05
N LYS A 137 7.71 24.68 5.21
CA LYS A 137 7.42 24.02 6.49
C LYS A 137 6.01 23.43 6.44
N GLY A 138 5.83 22.32 7.14
CA GLY A 138 4.55 21.64 7.28
C GLY A 138 4.66 20.18 6.89
N ASP A 139 3.73 19.39 7.42
CA ASP A 139 3.63 17.99 7.09
C ASP A 139 2.92 17.79 5.75
N LEU A 140 3.23 16.70 5.08
CA LEU A 140 2.64 16.32 3.80
C LEU A 140 1.73 15.10 3.97
N LEU A 141 0.81 14.92 3.03
CA LEU A 141 0.07 13.67 2.82
C LEU A 141 0.47 13.09 1.47
N LEU A 142 0.64 11.77 1.42
CA LEU A 142 0.80 11.03 0.18
C LEU A 142 -0.41 10.10 0.05
N GLN A 143 -1.16 10.21 -1.03
CA GLN A 143 -2.02 9.14 -1.52
C GLN A 143 -1.33 8.62 -2.79
N MET A 144 -1.20 7.31 -3.00
CA MET A 144 -0.45 6.77 -4.14
C MET A 144 -1.09 5.49 -4.62
N ASP A 145 -1.53 5.51 -5.88
CA ASP A 145 -2.00 4.36 -6.63
C ASP A 145 -1.36 4.43 -8.02
N ILE A 146 -0.32 3.63 -8.26
CA ILE A 146 0.48 3.72 -9.49
C ILE A 146 0.80 2.34 -10.07
N GLU A 147 -0.17 1.42 -9.97
CA GLU A 147 -0.21 0.15 -10.71
C GLU A 147 1.07 -0.70 -10.53
N GLY A 148 1.61 -0.78 -9.32
CA GLY A 148 2.80 -1.57 -9.00
C GLY A 148 4.10 -0.78 -8.91
N HIS A 149 4.13 0.47 -9.37
CA HIS A 149 5.29 1.35 -9.23
C HIS A 149 5.51 1.87 -7.80
N GLU A 150 4.60 1.57 -6.86
CA GLU A 150 4.72 1.99 -5.45
C GLU A 150 6.02 1.43 -4.87
N TRP A 151 6.33 0.15 -5.13
CA TRP A 151 7.48 -0.52 -4.54
C TRP A 151 8.82 0.11 -4.91
N LEU A 152 9.00 0.48 -6.17
CA LEU A 152 10.24 1.10 -6.63
C LEU A 152 10.35 2.55 -6.15
N THR A 153 9.25 3.29 -6.17
CA THR A 153 9.17 4.66 -5.64
C THR A 153 9.53 4.70 -4.15
N LEU A 154 8.93 3.82 -3.34
CA LEU A 154 9.16 3.73 -1.90
C LEU A 154 10.55 3.15 -1.55
N ALA A 155 11.13 2.34 -2.44
CA ALA A 155 12.52 1.90 -2.31
C ALA A 155 13.52 3.03 -2.59
N GLN A 156 13.20 3.93 -3.52
CA GLN A 156 14.10 4.99 -3.98
C GLN A 156 14.05 6.25 -3.10
N VAL A 157 12.87 6.67 -2.66
CA VAL A 157 12.67 7.95 -1.94
C VAL A 157 13.63 8.09 -0.75
N SER A 158 14.23 9.29 -0.59
CA SER A 158 15.11 9.60 0.52
C SER A 158 14.39 9.55 1.87
N GLU A 159 15.13 9.31 2.97
CA GLU A 159 14.54 9.38 4.33
C GLU A 159 14.05 10.81 4.66
N GLU A 160 14.71 11.83 4.11
CA GLU A 160 14.34 13.23 4.27
C GLU A 160 12.94 13.49 3.70
N THR A 161 12.71 13.18 2.43
CA THR A 161 11.39 13.33 1.80
C THR A 161 10.36 12.41 2.44
N LEU A 162 10.70 11.13 2.65
CA LEU A 162 9.77 10.14 3.19
C LEU A 162 9.21 10.58 4.55
N THR A 163 10.04 11.17 5.41
CA THR A 163 9.62 11.60 6.76
C THR A 163 8.86 12.92 6.78
N ARG A 164 8.80 13.67 5.68
CA ARG A 164 7.89 14.83 5.56
C ARG A 164 6.43 14.42 5.50
N PHE A 165 6.14 13.22 5.01
CA PHE A 165 4.78 12.70 4.99
C PHE A 165 4.37 12.30 6.41
N ARG A 166 3.28 12.90 6.89
CA ARG A 166 2.64 12.49 8.14
C ARG A 166 1.77 11.26 7.93
N ILE A 167 0.98 11.29 6.85
CA ILE A 167 0.06 10.23 6.47
C ILE A 167 0.45 9.76 5.07
N ILE A 168 0.49 8.45 4.89
CA ILE A 168 0.68 7.81 3.59
C ILE A 168 -0.47 6.83 3.37
N VAL A 169 -1.22 6.99 2.29
CA VAL A 169 -2.22 6.07 1.79
C VAL A 169 -1.65 5.41 0.53
N LEU A 170 -1.62 4.09 0.48
CA LEU A 170 -1.03 3.32 -0.61
C LEU A 170 -2.02 2.30 -1.15
N GLU A 171 -2.18 2.21 -2.46
CA GLU A 171 -2.76 1.06 -3.14
C GLU A 171 -1.64 0.05 -3.44
N LEU A 172 -1.42 -0.91 -2.54
CA LEU A 172 -0.32 -1.85 -2.65
C LEU A 172 -0.66 -2.99 -3.61
N HIS A 173 -0.11 -2.92 -4.82
CA HIS A 173 -0.25 -3.93 -5.86
C HIS A 173 0.70 -5.13 -5.66
N GLY A 174 0.21 -6.32 -6.04
CA GLY A 174 1.04 -7.53 -6.17
C GLY A 174 1.53 -8.12 -4.84
N LEU A 175 0.74 -8.04 -3.78
CA LEU A 175 1.12 -8.61 -2.48
C LEU A 175 1.19 -10.14 -2.47
N ASP A 176 0.53 -10.82 -3.41
CA ASP A 176 0.65 -12.28 -3.61
C ASP A 176 2.08 -12.72 -3.95
N ARG A 177 2.89 -11.80 -4.48
CA ARG A 177 4.31 -11.99 -4.78
C ARG A 177 5.15 -12.25 -3.50
N VAL A 178 4.57 -12.11 -2.30
CA VAL A 178 5.15 -12.61 -1.04
C VAL A 178 5.45 -14.11 -1.08
N PHE A 179 4.68 -14.86 -1.87
CA PHE A 179 4.85 -16.32 -1.95
C PHE A 179 6.05 -16.75 -2.79
N ASP A 180 6.75 -15.86 -3.47
CA ASP A 180 7.93 -16.19 -4.27
C ASP A 180 9.12 -15.27 -3.90
N PRO A 181 10.31 -15.42 -4.54
CA PRO A 181 11.49 -14.65 -4.15
C PRO A 181 11.31 -13.12 -4.13
N PHE A 182 10.40 -12.57 -4.93
CA PHE A 182 10.13 -11.13 -4.95
C PHE A 182 9.71 -10.59 -3.58
N GLY A 183 8.95 -11.37 -2.80
CA GLY A 183 8.61 -11.03 -1.42
C GLY A 183 9.82 -10.72 -0.56
N SER A 184 10.84 -11.57 -0.63
CA SER A 184 12.09 -11.39 0.14
C SER A 184 13.02 -10.32 -0.43
N THR A 185 13.00 -10.12 -1.75
CA THR A 185 13.89 -9.17 -2.44
C THR A 185 13.39 -7.73 -2.41
N VAL A 186 12.06 -7.52 -2.43
CA VAL A 186 11.46 -6.19 -2.58
C VAL A 186 10.44 -5.90 -1.48
N LEU A 187 9.36 -6.69 -1.37
CA LEU A 187 8.23 -6.37 -0.48
C LEU A 187 8.68 -6.22 0.98
N ILE A 188 9.42 -7.21 1.50
CA ILE A 188 9.88 -7.24 2.89
C ILE A 188 10.85 -6.08 3.19
N PRO A 189 11.92 -5.84 2.40
CA PRO A 189 12.80 -4.69 2.60
C PRO A 189 12.08 -3.33 2.57
N VAL A 190 11.17 -3.11 1.61
CA VAL A 190 10.43 -1.85 1.49
C VAL A 190 9.49 -1.65 2.69
N LEU A 191 8.71 -2.66 3.06
CA LEU A 191 7.88 -2.57 4.27
C LEU A 191 8.72 -2.33 5.52
N LYS A 192 9.87 -3.01 5.68
CA LYS A 192 10.78 -2.75 6.81
C LYS A 192 11.29 -1.31 6.84
N ARG A 193 11.59 -0.72 5.68
CA ARG A 193 11.99 0.68 5.54
C ARG A 193 10.87 1.60 6.02
N LEU A 194 9.64 1.45 5.49
CA LEU A 194 8.47 2.23 5.93
C LEU A 194 8.22 2.09 7.43
N ARG A 195 8.27 0.85 7.94
CA ARG A 195 8.07 0.56 9.36
C ARG A 195 9.13 1.14 10.29
N LYS A 196 10.21 1.75 9.81
CA LYS A 196 11.10 2.55 10.66
C LYS A 196 10.38 3.80 11.17
N HIS A 197 9.69 4.50 10.28
CA HIS A 197 9.09 5.81 10.53
C HIS A 197 7.58 5.79 10.69
N PHE A 198 6.91 4.74 10.21
CA PHE A 198 5.45 4.66 10.19
C PHE A 198 4.93 3.40 10.87
N ASP A 199 3.69 3.49 11.36
CA ASP A 199 2.87 2.32 11.66
C ASP A 199 1.72 2.26 10.65
N ILE A 200 1.38 1.05 10.21
CA ILE A 200 0.17 0.81 9.43
C ILE A 200 -1.00 0.92 10.40
N VAL A 201 -1.96 1.79 10.12
CA VAL A 201 -3.13 2.06 10.97
C VAL A 201 -4.42 1.50 10.40
N HIS A 202 -4.46 1.26 9.09
CA HIS A 202 -5.60 0.63 8.43
C HIS A 202 -5.16 -0.23 7.24
N LEU A 203 -5.94 -1.29 6.97
CA LEU A 203 -5.86 -2.11 5.78
C LEU A 203 -7.28 -2.35 5.27
N HIS A 204 -7.50 -2.12 3.98
CA HIS A 204 -8.73 -2.48 3.29
C HIS A 204 -8.39 -3.35 2.07
N ALA A 205 -9.17 -4.40 1.85
CA ALA A 205 -8.92 -5.35 0.77
C ALA A 205 -9.69 -4.90 -0.47
N ASN A 206 -8.97 -4.54 -1.54
CA ASN A 206 -9.62 -4.16 -2.78
C ASN A 206 -10.31 -5.40 -3.40
N ASN A 207 -11.62 -5.32 -3.61
CA ASN A 207 -12.44 -6.44 -4.06
C ASN A 207 -12.36 -6.72 -5.58
N VAL A 208 -11.46 -6.04 -6.31
CA VAL A 208 -11.12 -6.35 -7.70
C VAL A 208 -10.41 -7.69 -7.83
N VAL A 209 -9.54 -8.05 -6.87
CA VAL A 209 -8.69 -9.24 -6.95
C VAL A 209 -9.04 -10.23 -5.82
N PRO A 210 -9.31 -11.51 -6.13
CA PRO A 210 -9.61 -12.49 -5.11
C PRO A 210 -8.40 -12.78 -4.21
N VAL A 211 -8.65 -13.20 -2.97
CA VAL A 211 -7.62 -13.62 -2.02
C VAL A 211 -6.79 -14.78 -2.57
N MET A 212 -5.46 -14.64 -2.49
CA MET A 212 -4.52 -15.70 -2.84
C MET A 212 -4.18 -16.52 -1.60
N THR A 213 -4.36 -17.84 -1.69
CA THR A 213 -4.05 -18.77 -0.59
C THR A 213 -2.76 -19.52 -0.86
N GLY A 214 -1.77 -19.34 0.02
CA GLY A 214 -0.57 -20.16 0.11
C GLY A 214 -0.77 -21.37 1.02
N ARG A 215 0.32 -22.10 1.31
CA ARG A 215 0.26 -23.31 2.15
C ARG A 215 -0.19 -23.04 3.59
N ARG A 216 0.20 -21.90 4.17
CA ARG A 216 -0.09 -21.53 5.57
C ARG A 216 -0.77 -20.18 5.71
N HIS A 217 -0.52 -19.27 4.78
CA HIS A 217 -1.00 -17.90 4.83
C HIS A 217 -1.87 -17.60 3.63
N ALA A 218 -2.84 -16.70 3.82
CA ALA A 218 -3.57 -16.05 2.73
C ALA A 218 -3.17 -14.57 2.65
N VAL A 219 -3.30 -13.98 1.47
CA VAL A 219 -2.99 -12.56 1.24
C VAL A 219 -3.97 -12.01 0.22
N THR A 220 -4.46 -10.79 0.45
CA THR A 220 -5.16 -10.04 -0.58
C THR A 220 -4.11 -9.45 -1.52
N PRO A 221 -4.13 -9.73 -2.84
CA PRO A 221 -3.07 -9.26 -3.73
C PRO A 221 -3.04 -7.74 -3.93
N LEU A 222 -4.18 -7.07 -3.73
CA LEU A 222 -4.34 -5.62 -3.82
C LEU A 222 -4.96 -5.10 -2.52
N VAL A 223 -4.27 -4.18 -1.85
CA VAL A 223 -4.67 -3.66 -0.54
C VAL A 223 -4.46 -2.17 -0.46
N GLU A 224 -5.48 -1.45 -0.03
CA GLU A 224 -5.35 -0.08 0.41
C GLU A 224 -4.77 -0.09 1.84
N ALA A 225 -3.58 0.48 2.01
CA ALA A 225 -2.89 0.55 3.29
C ALA A 225 -2.68 2.00 3.69
N THR A 226 -3.15 2.36 4.89
CA THR A 226 -2.91 3.68 5.47
C THR A 226 -1.86 3.59 6.57
N LEU A 227 -0.86 4.45 6.48
CA LEU A 227 0.26 4.57 7.39
C LEU A 227 0.28 5.95 8.05
N LEU A 228 0.59 5.96 9.35
CA LEU A 228 0.75 7.19 10.14
C LEU A 228 2.18 7.24 10.71
N ARG A 229 2.80 8.42 10.61
CA ARG A 229 4.15 8.65 11.13
C ARG A 229 4.19 8.46 12.64
N LYS A 230 5.19 7.73 13.12
CA LYS A 230 5.22 7.22 14.51
C LYS A 230 5.27 8.28 15.59
N ASP A 231 5.84 9.44 15.28
CA ASP A 231 5.89 10.61 16.18
C ASP A 231 4.51 11.22 16.43
N ARG A 232 3.51 10.89 15.60
CA ARG A 232 2.10 11.27 15.77
C ARG A 232 1.27 10.27 16.56
N ILE A 233 1.88 9.19 17.05
CA ILE A 233 1.16 8.09 17.71
C ILE A 233 1.64 7.93 19.15
N HIS A 234 0.74 8.14 20.09
CA HIS A 234 0.96 8.00 21.52
C HIS A 234 0.55 6.62 22.04
N SER A 235 -0.43 5.98 21.43
CA SER A 235 -0.94 4.68 21.83
C SER A 235 -0.97 3.68 20.67
N ARG A 236 -0.60 2.43 20.93
CA ARG A 236 -0.54 1.37 19.92
C ARG A 236 -1.11 0.09 20.49
N ASN A 237 -2.16 -0.42 19.86
CA ASN A 237 -2.68 -1.76 20.15
C ASN A 237 -2.79 -2.55 18.84
N PRO A 238 -2.55 -3.87 18.83
CA PRO A 238 -2.78 -4.68 17.64
C PRO A 238 -4.22 -4.52 17.13
N ASN A 239 -4.40 -4.15 15.86
CA ASN A 239 -5.73 -4.11 15.26
C ASN A 239 -6.05 -5.49 14.67
N THR A 240 -7.13 -6.10 15.17
CA THR A 240 -7.58 -7.44 14.74
C THR A 240 -9.04 -7.46 14.29
N ARG A 241 -9.66 -6.29 14.15
CA ARG A 241 -11.08 -6.15 13.79
C ARG A 241 -11.18 -5.64 12.35
N PHE A 242 -11.54 -6.55 11.45
CA PHE A 242 -11.74 -6.29 10.02
C PHE A 242 -13.06 -6.92 9.56
N PRO A 243 -13.81 -6.29 8.63
CA PRO A 243 -13.57 -4.94 8.10
C PRO A 243 -13.87 -3.85 9.14
N HIS A 244 -13.36 -2.63 8.91
CA HIS A 244 -13.76 -1.46 9.66
C HIS A 244 -15.20 -1.03 9.27
N PRO A 245 -16.04 -0.52 10.19
CA PRO A 245 -17.43 -0.13 9.85
C PRO A 245 -17.58 0.94 8.75
N LEU A 246 -16.53 1.73 8.53
CA LEU A 246 -16.49 2.75 7.46
C LEU A 246 -15.89 2.23 6.14
N ASP A 247 -15.44 0.97 6.08
CA ASP A 247 -14.97 0.38 4.83
C ASP A 247 -16.13 0.30 3.81
N ARG A 248 -15.76 0.48 2.53
CA ARG A 248 -16.64 0.37 1.37
C ARG A 248 -15.90 -0.40 0.31
N ASP A 249 -16.59 -1.33 -0.33
CA ASP A 249 -16.04 -2.09 -1.46
C ASP A 249 -15.65 -1.14 -2.61
N ASN A 250 -14.49 -1.35 -3.24
CA ASN A 250 -14.05 -0.57 -4.40
C ASN A 250 -15.00 -0.72 -5.59
N LEU A 251 -15.53 -1.93 -5.82
CA LEU A 251 -16.53 -2.21 -6.84
C LEU A 251 -17.81 -2.76 -6.21
N ALA A 252 -18.85 -1.92 -6.10
CA ALA A 252 -20.12 -2.29 -5.46
C ALA A 252 -20.84 -3.50 -6.08
N HIS A 253 -20.56 -3.80 -7.35
CA HIS A 253 -21.15 -4.92 -8.09
C HIS A 253 -20.37 -6.25 -7.95
N ARG A 254 -19.22 -6.26 -7.25
CA ARG A 254 -18.43 -7.46 -6.98
C ARG A 254 -18.61 -7.94 -5.54
N PRO A 255 -18.43 -9.24 -5.26
CA PRO A 255 -18.46 -9.74 -3.90
C PRO A 255 -17.39 -9.06 -3.03
N SER A 256 -17.75 -8.69 -1.81
CA SER A 256 -16.80 -8.10 -0.87
C SER A 256 -15.64 -9.05 -0.57
N VAL A 257 -14.45 -8.48 -0.39
CA VAL A 257 -13.25 -9.19 0.04
C VAL A 257 -12.83 -8.64 1.40
N VAL A 258 -12.55 -9.53 2.35
CA VAL A 258 -12.05 -9.12 3.66
C VAL A 258 -10.56 -9.46 3.75
N VAL A 259 -9.79 -8.56 4.38
CA VAL A 259 -8.38 -8.79 4.68
C VAL A 259 -8.25 -10.14 5.43
N PRO A 260 -7.39 -11.08 4.99
CA PRO A 260 -7.28 -12.37 5.65
C PRO A 260 -6.57 -12.26 7.02
N PRO A 261 -6.93 -13.12 8.01
CA PRO A 261 -6.32 -13.08 9.34
C PRO A 261 -4.79 -13.14 9.37
N SER A 262 -4.15 -13.79 8.41
CA SER A 262 -2.68 -13.83 8.29
C SER A 262 -2.03 -12.45 8.19
N MET A 263 -2.76 -11.43 7.71
CA MET A 263 -2.23 -10.07 7.53
C MET A 263 -2.36 -9.18 8.78
N TYR A 264 -3.27 -9.50 9.71
CA TYR A 264 -3.49 -8.66 10.90
C TYR A 264 -3.37 -9.40 12.24
N SER A 265 -3.57 -10.71 12.25
CA SER A 265 -3.47 -11.51 13.47
C SER A 265 -2.02 -11.88 13.74
N PRO A 266 -1.55 -11.78 15.00
CA PRO A 266 -0.32 -12.43 15.40
C PRO A 266 -0.49 -13.94 15.18
N ALA A 267 0.52 -14.58 14.57
CA ALA A 267 0.47 -16.02 14.34
C ALA A 267 0.24 -16.74 15.68
N VAL A 268 -0.83 -17.53 15.78
CA VAL A 268 -0.99 -18.46 16.90
C VAL A 268 0.18 -19.45 16.80
N PRO A 269 1.01 -19.61 17.86
CA PRO A 269 2.01 -20.66 17.87
C PRO A 269 1.31 -21.98 17.57
N ALA A 270 1.81 -22.75 16.60
CA ALA A 270 1.27 -24.08 16.37
C ALA A 270 1.33 -24.83 17.70
N ALA A 271 0.18 -25.27 18.21
CA ALA A 271 0.15 -26.13 19.38
C ALA A 271 1.09 -27.29 19.08
N HIS A 272 2.20 -27.39 19.82
CA HIS A 272 3.02 -28.58 19.82
C HIS A 272 2.12 -29.70 20.32
N THR A 273 1.51 -30.44 19.39
CA THR A 273 0.95 -31.76 19.70
C THR A 273 2.15 -32.64 20.04
N HIS A 274 2.58 -32.58 21.30
CA HIS A 274 3.33 -33.67 21.89
C HIS A 274 2.39 -34.87 21.89
N SER A 275 2.50 -35.69 20.85
CA SER A 275 2.10 -37.08 20.94
C SER A 275 3.06 -37.74 21.93
N SER A 276 2.71 -37.71 23.21
CA SER A 276 3.25 -38.65 24.18
C SER A 276 2.81 -40.04 23.74
N GLN A 277 3.70 -40.78 23.09
CA GLN A 277 3.61 -42.23 23.00
C GLN A 277 3.91 -42.77 24.40
N ASN A 278 2.91 -43.36 25.03
CA ASN A 278 3.05 -44.45 25.99
C ASN A 278 2.50 -45.70 25.33
#